data_AF-D9Q216-F1
#
_entry.id   AF-D9Q216-F1
#
_cell.length_a   1.000
_cell.length_b   1.000
_cell.length_c   1.000
_cell.angle_alpha   90.00
_cell.angle_beta   90.00
_cell.angle_gamma   90.00
#
_symmetry.space_group_name_H-M   'P 1'
#
loop_
_entity.id
_entity.type
_entity.pdbx_description
1 polymer ?
#
loop_
_entity_poly.entity_id
_entity_poly.type
_entity_poly.pdbx_seq_one_letter_code
_entity_poly.pdbx_strand_id
1 'polypeptide(L)' 'MNFYSRTERTSRTDGTEINIVRYYKCPVCGKTIIDEELLVRQTAEGAKITVKHNGLKKTAIIREVSRAD' A
#
# COMPACT_ATOMS: atom_id res chain seq x y z
N MET A 1 21.24 -3.96 6.35
CA MET A 1 20.47 -2.83 5.79
C MET A 1 19.32 -2.55 6.73
N ASN A 2 19.19 -1.32 7.22
CA ASN A 2 18.04 -0.93 8.03
C ASN A 2 16.91 -0.51 7.09
N PHE A 3 15.78 -1.20 7.20
CA PHE A 3 14.56 -0.82 6.50
C PHE A 3 13.69 0.02 7.42
N TYR A 4 13.13 1.07 6.85
CA TYR A 4 12.19 1.98 7.48
C TYR A 4 10.86 1.88 6.74
N SER A 5 9.78 2.25 7.43
CA SER A 5 8.45 2.31 6.86
C SER A 5 7.79 3.63 7.23
N ARG A 6 7.07 4.21 6.28
CA ARG A 6 6.17 5.35 6.51
C ARG A 6 4.77 4.97 6.09
N THR A 7 3.80 5.26 6.93
CA THR A 7 2.39 5.03 6.68
C THR A 7 1.65 6.36 6.63
N GLU A 8 0.93 6.59 5.54
CA GLU A 8 0.06 7.75 5.34
C GLU A 8 -1.38 7.22 5.22
N ARG A 9 -2.31 7.82 5.98
CA ARG A 9 -3.72 7.42 5.98
C ARG A 9 -4.59 8.64 5.69
N THR A 10 -5.44 8.51 4.68
CA THR A 10 -6.42 9.53 4.29
C THR A 10 -7.81 8.93 4.36
N SER A 11 -8.65 9.46 5.25
CA SER A 11 -10.06 9.05 5.35
C SER A 11 -10.95 10.12 4.73
N ARG A 12 -11.90 9.69 3.89
CA ARG A 12 -12.90 10.53 3.21
C ARG A 12 -14.27 9.89 3.34
N THR A 13 -15.31 10.62 2.92
CA THR A 13 -16.69 10.13 2.91
C THR A 13 -16.90 8.90 2.02
N ASP A 14 -16.11 8.74 0.97
CA ASP A 14 -16.17 7.65 -0.02
C ASP A 14 -15.26 6.46 0.32
N GLY A 15 -14.48 6.54 1.39
CA GLY A 15 -13.59 5.46 1.80
C GLY A 15 -12.33 5.89 2.54
N THR A 16 -11.45 4.92 2.77
CA THR A 16 -10.13 5.13 3.38
C THR A 16 -9.03 4.70 2.40
N GLU A 17 -8.03 5.55 2.22
CA GLU A 17 -6.79 5.24 1.52
C GLU A 17 -5.63 5.13 2.52
N ILE A 18 -4.86 4.05 2.42
CA ILE A 18 -3.65 3.80 3.21
C ILE A 18 -2.49 3.60 2.24
N ASN A 19 -1.44 4.39 2.37
CA ASN A 19 -0.20 4.26 1.62
C ASN A 19 0.93 3.90 2.58
N ILE A 20 1.56 2.74 2.36
CA ILE A 20 2.72 2.28 3.14
C ILE A 20 3.91 2.24 2.19
N VAL A 21 4.96 3.00 2.52
CA VAL A 21 6.21 3.01 1.77
C VAL A 21 7.32 2.44 2.63
N ARG A 22 7.87 1.30 2.21
CA ARG A 22 9.08 0.73 2.78
C ARG A 22 10.28 1.22 2.00
N TYR A 23 11.28 1.72 2.71
CA TYR A 23 12.48 2.26 2.11
C TYR A 23 13.70 1.94 2.97
N TYR A 24 14.88 1.97 2.37
CA TYR A 24 16.13 1.93 3.11
C TYR A 24 16.93 3.21 2.87
N LYS A 25 17.73 3.59 3.86
CA LYS A 25 18.68 4.70 3.75
C LYS A 25 20.06 4.13 3.48
N CYS A 26 20.66 4.47 2.34
CA CYS A 26 22.00 4.00 2.00
C CYS A 26 23.01 4.55 3.04
N PRO A 27 23.76 3.69 3.75
CA PRO A 27 24.70 4.17 4.77
C PRO A 27 25.92 4.89 4.17
N VAL A 28 26.20 4.67 2.89
CA VAL A 28 27.35 5.27 2.18
C VAL A 28 27.01 6.67 1.67
N CYS A 29 25.88 6.84 0.98
CA CYS A 29 25.54 8.09 0.30
C CYS A 29 24.30 8.81 0.89
N GLY A 30 23.68 8.26 1.93
CA GLY A 30 22.53 8.86 2.62
C GLY A 30 21.22 8.87 1.84
N LYS A 31 21.21 8.43 0.58
CA LYS A 31 20.02 8.41 -0.28
C LYS A 31 18.95 7.46 0.25
N THR A 32 17.69 7.87 0.12
CA THR A 32 16.51 7.03 0.36
C THR A 32 16.20 6.23 -0.89
N ILE A 33 16.08 4.92 -0.75
CA ILE A 33 15.77 4.00 -1.84
C ILE A 33 14.49 3.26 -1.47
N ILE A 34 13.47 3.41 -2.30
CA ILE A 34 12.15 2.79 -2.12
C ILE A 34 12.26 1.32 -2.51
N ASP A 35 11.86 0.45 -1.60
CA ASP A 35 11.88 -1.01 -1.76
C ASP A 35 10.49 -1.54 -2.12
N GLU A 36 9.47 -1.08 -1.39
CA GLU A 36 8.09 -1.49 -1.59
C GLU A 36 7.11 -0.33 -1.35
N GLU A 37 6.06 -0.27 -2.16
CA GLU A 37 4.88 0.56 -1.92
C GLU A 37 3.63 -0.32 -1.85
N LEU A 38 2.85 -0.17 -0.79
CA LEU A 38 1.54 -0.78 -0.62
C LEU A 38 0.47 0.31 -0.57
N LEU A 39 -0.45 0.28 -1.52
CA LEU A 39 -1.62 1.16 -1.56
C LEU A 39 -2.88 0.34 -1.32
N VAL A 40 -3.60 0.66 -0.25
CA VAL A 40 -4.89 0.06 0.09
C VAL A 40 -5.97 1.13 -0.03
N ARG A 41 -6.99 0.87 -0.83
CA ARG A 41 -8.21 1.67 -0.91
C ARG A 41 -9.39 0.83 -0.43
N GLN A 42 -10.00 1.22 0.67
CA GLN A 42 -11.24 0.61 1.17
C GLN A 42 -12.40 1.53 0.87
N THR A 43 -13.47 0.96 0.31
CA THR A 43 -14.78 1.60 0.08
C THR A 43 -15.86 0.72 0.70
N ALA A 44 -17.13 1.15 0.65
CA ALA A 44 -18.26 0.32 1.08
C ALA A 44 -18.42 -0.97 0.25
N GLU A 45 -17.85 -1.01 -0.96
CA GLU A 45 -17.98 -2.13 -1.91
C GLU A 45 -16.84 -3.16 -1.75
N GLY A 46 -15.85 -2.87 -0.90
CA GLY A 46 -14.71 -3.74 -0.62
C GLY A 46 -13.38 -3.00 -0.60
N ALA A 47 -12.30 -3.67 -1.01
CA ALA A 47 -10.95 -3.14 -0.96
C ALA A 47 -10.17 -3.40 -2.25
N LYS A 48 -9.40 -2.40 -2.70
CA LYS A 48 -8.38 -2.55 -3.74
C LYS A 48 -7.00 -2.43 -3.10
N ILE A 49 -6.18 -3.44 -3.28
CA ILE A 49 -4.81 -3.51 -2.76
C ILE A 49 -3.85 -3.51 -3.95
N THR A 50 -2.90 -2.58 -3.98
CA THR A 50 -1.85 -2.50 -4.99
C THR A 50 -0.49 -2.59 -4.32
N VAL A 51 0.34 -3.53 -4.74
CA VAL A 51 1.73 -3.67 -4.28
C VAL A 51 2.65 -3.30 -5.44
N LYS A 52 3.65 -2.47 -5.20
CA LYS A 52 4.79 -2.28 -6.10
C LYS A 52 6.07 -2.71 -5.39
N HIS A 53 6.85 -3.57 -6.04
CA HIS A 53 8.13 -4.03 -5.51
C HIS A 53 9.07 -4.33 -6.68
N ASN A 54 10.28 -3.77 -6.65
CA ASN A 54 11.30 -3.99 -7.69
C ASN A 54 10.80 -3.76 -9.13
N GLY A 55 10.01 -2.70 -9.35
CA GLY A 55 9.44 -2.38 -10.65
C GLY A 55 8.23 -3.23 -11.08
N LEU A 56 7.90 -4.30 -10.34
CA LEU A 56 6.70 -5.10 -10.57
C LEU A 56 5.51 -4.48 -9.84
N LYS A 57 4.33 -4.60 -10.43
CA LYS A 57 3.06 -4.15 -9.85
C LYS A 57 2.07 -5.30 -9.80
N LYS A 58 1.52 -5.57 -8.61
CA LYS A 58 0.42 -6.52 -8.40
C LYS A 58 -0.80 -5.78 -7.87
N THR A 59 -1.99 -6.25 -8.25
CA THR A 59 -3.25 -5.66 -7.79
C THR A 59 -4.23 -6.76 -7.43
N ALA A 60 -4.82 -6.66 -6.25
CA ALA A 60 -5.90 -7.51 -5.77
C ALA A 60 -7.14 -6.65 -5.52
N ILE A 61 -8.31 -7.18 -5.87
CA ILE A 61 -9.60 -6.56 -5.61
C ILE A 61 -10.38 -7.55 -4.76
N ILE A 62 -10.77 -7.09 -3.58
CA ILE A 62 -11.56 -7.84 -2.60
C ILE A 62 -12.94 -7.18 -2.62
N ARG A 63 -13.98 -7.96 -2.85
CA ARG A 63 -15.37 -7.52 -2.75
C ARG A 63 -16.07 -8.40 -1.75
N GLU A 64 -16.94 -7.80 -0.95
CA GLU A 64 -17.85 -8.58 -0.12
C GLU A 64 -18.90 -9.23 -1.03
N VAL A 65 -19.10 -10.53 -0.86
CA VAL A 65 -20.11 -11.27 -1.62
C VAL A 65 -21.07 -11.82 -0.59
N SER A 66 -22.30 -11.28 -0.56
CA SER A 66 -23.37 -11.90 0.23
C SER A 66 -23.65 -13.28 -0.36
N ARG A 67 -23.61 -14.31 0.48
CA ARG A 67 -24.06 -15.64 0.09
C ARG A 67 -25.57 -15.53 -0.15
N ALA A 68 -26.01 -15.77 -1.38
CA ALA A 68 -27.43 -15.93 -1.66
C ALA A 68 -27.92 -17.22 -0.98
N ASP A 69 -28.94 -17.10 -0.16
CA ASP A 69 -29.66 -18.22 0.48
C ASP A 69 -30.43 -19.07 -0.56
#